data_AF-A0A2V2N8F7-F1
#
_entry.id   AF-A0A2V2N8F7-F1
#
_cell.length_a   1.000
_cell.length_b   1.000
_cell.length_c   1.000
_cell.angle_alpha   90.00
_cell.angle_beta   90.00
_cell.angle_gamma   90.00
#
_symmetry.space_group_name_H-M   'P 1'
#
loop_
_entity.id
_entity.type
_entity.pdbx_description
1 polymer ?
#
loop_
_entity_poly.entity_id
_entity_poly.type
_entity_poly.pdbx_seq_one_letter_code
_entity_poly.pdbx_strand_id
1 'polypeptide(L)'
;MQKCSNIVFMRKKCLIQQSLILFDFYDCWILNKDVNLSEKSDIAALKIAVIQDSRTINSALNAGADEKNLIIVLTAEDAIKMVDDGSVDAFAYGDYPGQKAIATYAKNPDKFSQQKEIGYFKDYFAFNPDTPEEFVTSVNDTLKELKMNRAESGSTDYEKIFLKYLPIGCMDSDITDERLVDLVQKTIENLKGDPSGTLTSINAGESPYVDSTDPNLYVFVFDTNVTLLANAVNPQTVGTHYSGKPDAVGNMFRDNLTELALKEGKGWITYVYSNPESLILYKKKSYVELCTDSDGVRYIVGSGRYLNCSEMKEEP
;
A
#
# COMPACT_ATOMS: atom_id res chain seq x y z
N MET A 1 -36.83 34.52 -0.22
CA MET A 1 -36.37 33.67 -1.33
C MET A 1 -35.16 34.31 -1.97
N GLN A 2 -33.96 33.89 -1.56
CA GLN A 2 -32.78 33.70 -2.40
C GLN A 2 -31.82 32.82 -1.58
N LYS A 3 -31.31 31.77 -2.22
CA LYS A 3 -30.65 30.60 -1.63
C LYS A 3 -29.28 30.98 -1.05
N CYS A 4 -29.01 30.52 0.17
CA CYS A 4 -27.69 30.63 0.80
C CYS A 4 -26.76 29.57 0.22
N SER A 5 -25.96 29.98 -0.76
CA SER A 5 -24.69 29.34 -1.12
C SER A 5 -23.60 29.81 -0.15
N ASN A 6 -22.68 28.91 0.18
CA ASN A 6 -21.35 29.14 0.76
C ASN A 6 -21.25 29.53 2.25
N ILE A 7 -20.66 28.58 3.00
CA ILE A 7 -19.75 28.76 4.14
C ILE A 7 -20.30 29.61 5.28
N VAL A 8 -21.06 28.95 6.15
CA VAL A 8 -21.21 29.35 7.56
C VAL A 8 -20.42 28.34 8.38
N PHE A 9 -19.48 28.85 9.17
CA PHE A 9 -18.88 28.21 10.33
C PHE A 9 -19.96 27.47 11.16
N MET A 10 -20.20 26.18 10.88
CA MET A 10 -21.08 25.35 11.69
C MET A 10 -20.28 24.76 12.85
N ARG A 11 -20.01 25.58 13.87
CA ARG A 11 -19.93 25.10 15.25
C ARG A 11 -21.33 24.67 15.72
N LYS A 12 -21.83 23.57 15.17
CA LYS A 12 -22.88 22.71 15.71
C LYS A 12 -22.66 21.33 15.13
N LYS A 13 -21.94 20.47 15.87
CA LYS A 13 -21.98 19.00 15.81
C LYS A 13 -22.52 18.43 14.48
N CYS A 14 -21.70 18.43 13.42
CA CYS A 14 -21.91 17.50 12.32
C CYS A 14 -21.41 16.13 12.81
N LEU A 15 -22.25 15.44 13.59
CA LEU A 15 -21.94 14.14 14.18
C LEU A 15 -22.10 13.05 13.13
N ILE A 16 -21.27 13.07 12.08
CA ILE A 16 -21.15 11.93 11.17
C ILE A 16 -20.55 10.77 11.96
N GLN A 17 -21.19 9.60 11.93
CA GLN A 17 -20.56 8.38 12.41
C GLN A 17 -19.55 7.93 11.36
N GLN A 18 -18.27 7.89 11.76
CA GLN A 18 -17.17 7.49 10.88
C GLN A 18 -16.93 5.97 10.99
N SER A 19 -16.58 5.35 9.87
CA SER A 19 -16.23 3.94 9.77
C SER A 19 -14.73 3.68 9.98
N LEU A 20 -14.34 2.40 9.91
CA LEU A 20 -12.95 1.98 9.76
C LEU A 20 -12.27 2.72 8.59
N ILE A 21 -11.01 3.12 8.78
CA ILE A 21 -10.19 3.75 7.74
C ILE A 21 -10.10 2.81 6.53
N LEU A 22 -10.43 3.34 5.36
CA LEU A 22 -10.36 2.60 4.10
C LEU A 22 -8.94 2.63 3.55
N PHE A 23 -8.36 3.81 3.43
CA PHE A 23 -7.02 4.02 2.91
C PHE A 23 -6.45 5.32 3.44
N ASP A 24 -5.13 5.36 3.44
CA ASP A 24 -4.39 6.59 3.43
C ASP A 24 -4.20 7.01 1.96
N PHE A 25 -4.55 8.25 1.63
CA PHE A 25 -4.37 8.83 0.30
C PHE A 25 -3.52 10.08 0.42
N TYR A 26 -2.67 10.27 -0.58
CA TYR A 26 -1.97 11.53 -0.76
C TYR A 26 -2.63 12.31 -1.90
N ASP A 27 -2.87 13.60 -1.66
CA ASP A 27 -3.06 14.52 -2.77
C ASP A 27 -1.66 14.83 -3.33
N CYS A 28 -1.53 14.79 -4.66
CA CYS A 28 -0.27 15.01 -5.36
C CYS A 28 -0.46 15.93 -6.57
N TRP A 29 0.65 16.35 -7.16
CA TRP A 29 0.63 16.98 -8.47
C TRP A 29 0.74 15.93 -9.57
N ILE A 30 -0.20 15.94 -10.51
CA ILE A 30 -0.14 15.17 -11.76
C ILE A 30 0.26 16.12 -12.89
N LEU A 31 1.39 15.85 -13.53
CA LEU A 31 1.98 16.70 -14.57
C LEU A 31 2.72 15.86 -15.60
N ASN A 32 3.08 16.49 -16.72
CA ASN A 32 4.00 15.88 -17.66
C ASN A 32 5.40 15.71 -17.02
N LYS A 33 6.07 14.58 -17.27
CA LYS A 33 7.42 14.24 -16.77
C LYS A 33 8.47 15.28 -17.13
N ASP A 34 8.27 16.03 -18.22
CA ASP A 34 9.17 17.10 -18.64
C ASP A 34 9.13 18.31 -17.68
N VAL A 35 8.11 18.40 -16.82
CA VAL A 35 7.99 19.43 -15.78
C VAL A 35 8.57 18.88 -14.48
N ASN A 36 9.60 19.53 -13.93
CA ASN A 36 10.17 19.15 -12.64
C ASN A 36 9.87 20.22 -11.58
N LEU A 37 9.02 19.90 -10.61
CA LEU A 37 8.63 20.83 -9.54
C LEU A 37 9.73 21.05 -8.49
N SER A 38 10.73 20.15 -8.41
CA SER A 38 11.75 20.16 -7.36
C SER A 38 12.79 21.30 -7.48
N GLU A 39 12.90 21.94 -8.65
CA GLU A 39 13.90 22.99 -8.89
C GLU A 39 13.36 24.43 -8.75
N LYS A 40 12.16 24.60 -8.17
CA LYS A 40 11.37 25.85 -8.09
C LYS A 40 10.74 26.26 -9.42
N SER A 41 9.72 25.53 -9.85
CA SER A 41 8.59 26.21 -10.48
C SER A 41 7.94 27.11 -9.43
N ASP A 42 7.71 28.38 -9.73
CA ASP A 42 6.81 29.22 -8.95
C ASP A 42 5.41 28.59 -9.00
N ILE A 43 5.04 27.81 -7.95
CA ILE A 43 3.75 27.09 -7.90
C ILE A 43 2.59 28.08 -8.10
N ALA A 44 2.76 29.32 -7.64
CA ALA A 44 1.78 30.38 -7.82
C ALA A 44 1.60 30.78 -9.30
N ALA A 45 2.58 30.53 -10.17
CA ALA A 45 2.51 30.82 -11.61
C ALA A 45 1.87 29.69 -12.45
N LEU A 46 1.73 28.48 -11.89
CA LEU A 46 1.17 27.33 -12.61
C LEU A 46 -0.34 27.46 -12.77
N LYS A 47 -0.85 27.16 -13.97
CA LYS A 47 -2.27 26.88 -14.20
C LYS A 47 -2.55 25.45 -13.75
N ILE A 48 -3.44 25.32 -12.77
CA ILE A 48 -3.67 24.05 -12.09
C ILE A 48 -5.13 23.64 -12.27
N ALA A 49 -5.37 22.50 -12.90
CA ALA A 49 -6.70 21.89 -12.88
C ALA A 49 -7.03 21.39 -11.47
N VAL A 50 -8.26 21.61 -11.03
CA VAL A 50 -8.83 21.09 -9.77
C VAL A 50 -10.28 20.67 -9.99
N ILE A 51 -10.72 19.61 -9.33
CA ILE A 51 -12.12 19.14 -9.44
C ILE A 51 -13.02 20.05 -8.61
N GLN A 52 -14.18 20.42 -9.17
CA GLN A 52 -15.21 21.19 -8.48
C GLN A 52 -15.57 20.55 -7.13
N ASP A 53 -15.67 21.39 -6.09
CA ASP A 53 -16.03 20.99 -4.71
C ASP A 53 -15.11 19.92 -4.10
N SER A 54 -13.91 19.73 -4.65
CA SER A 54 -12.90 18.81 -4.14
C SER A 54 -12.07 19.44 -3.03
N ARG A 55 -11.65 18.61 -2.06
CA ARG A 55 -10.65 18.99 -1.05
C ARG A 55 -9.32 19.42 -1.66
N THR A 56 -8.99 18.90 -2.85
CA THR A 56 -7.70 19.14 -3.53
C THR A 56 -7.49 20.61 -3.88
N ILE A 57 -8.56 21.42 -3.93
CA ILE A 57 -8.49 22.89 -4.04
C ILE A 57 -7.70 23.47 -2.87
N ASN A 58 -8.07 23.10 -1.64
CA ASN A 58 -7.39 23.59 -0.44
C ASN A 58 -5.95 23.03 -0.34
N SER A 59 -5.74 21.77 -0.72
CA SER A 59 -4.40 21.16 -0.78
C SER A 59 -3.48 21.93 -1.73
N ALA A 60 -3.96 22.29 -2.92
CA ALA A 60 -3.20 23.06 -3.89
C ALA A 60 -2.86 24.48 -3.37
N LEU A 61 -3.84 25.19 -2.80
CA LEU A 61 -3.63 26.52 -2.21
C LEU A 61 -2.62 26.49 -1.07
N ASN A 62 -2.73 25.52 -0.15
CA ASN A 62 -1.78 25.36 0.95
C ASN A 62 -0.36 25.01 0.46
N ALA A 63 -0.25 24.32 -0.68
CA ALA A 63 1.01 24.04 -1.34
C ALA A 63 1.61 25.24 -2.10
N GLY A 64 0.93 26.38 -2.14
CA GLY A 64 1.39 27.64 -2.71
C GLY A 64 0.81 28.01 -4.08
N ALA A 65 -0.24 27.32 -4.53
CA ALA A 65 -0.96 27.71 -5.75
C ALA A 65 -1.66 29.06 -5.57
N ASP A 66 -1.70 29.85 -6.65
CA ASP A 66 -2.49 31.09 -6.67
C ASP A 66 -3.94 30.75 -7.07
N GLU A 67 -4.90 31.19 -6.26
CA GLU A 67 -6.33 30.99 -6.49
C GLU A 67 -6.76 31.44 -7.90
N LYS A 68 -6.15 32.51 -8.43
CA LYS A 68 -6.47 33.03 -9.77
C LYS A 68 -6.06 32.11 -10.92
N ASN A 69 -5.15 31.17 -10.65
CA ASN A 69 -4.62 30.24 -11.63
C ASN A 69 -5.21 28.82 -11.48
N LEU A 70 -6.16 28.64 -10.57
CA LEU A 70 -6.92 27.39 -10.47
C LEU A 70 -7.98 27.32 -11.57
N ILE A 71 -7.97 26.23 -12.33
CA ILE A 71 -8.92 25.92 -13.39
C ILE A 71 -9.88 24.85 -12.88
N ILE A 72 -11.10 25.25 -12.53
CA ILE A 72 -12.13 24.33 -12.04
C ILE A 72 -12.65 23.47 -13.19
N VAL A 73 -12.59 22.15 -13.03
CA VAL A 73 -13.14 21.17 -13.97
C VAL A 73 -14.11 20.21 -13.26
N LEU A 74 -14.96 19.52 -14.01
CA LEU A 74 -15.97 18.62 -13.45
C LEU A 74 -15.48 17.18 -13.31
N THR A 75 -14.56 16.75 -14.17
CA THR A 75 -14.12 15.36 -14.23
C THR A 75 -12.60 15.23 -14.29
N ALA A 76 -12.09 14.11 -13.79
CA ALA A 76 -10.67 13.78 -13.93
C ALA A 76 -10.27 13.57 -15.39
N GLU A 77 -11.20 13.13 -16.26
CA GLU A 77 -10.96 13.01 -17.70
C GLU A 77 -10.63 14.37 -18.32
N ASP A 78 -11.41 15.41 -18.00
CA ASP A 78 -11.16 16.77 -18.48
C ASP A 78 -9.79 17.27 -18.01
N ALA A 79 -9.48 17.09 -16.71
CA ALA A 79 -8.19 17.49 -16.14
C ALA A 79 -7.01 16.80 -16.86
N ILE A 80 -7.10 15.48 -17.07
CA ILE A 80 -6.04 14.71 -17.74
C ILE A 80 -5.85 15.19 -19.18
N LYS A 81 -6.93 15.42 -19.93
CA LYS A 81 -6.86 15.95 -21.30
C LYS A 81 -6.20 17.32 -21.35
N MET A 82 -6.50 18.18 -20.37
CA MET A 82 -5.93 19.53 -20.27
C MET A 82 -4.44 19.51 -19.93
N VAL A 83 -3.98 18.56 -19.11
CA VAL A 83 -2.54 18.35 -18.89
C VAL A 83 -1.89 17.80 -20.17
N ASP A 84 -2.54 16.86 -20.85
CA ASP A 84 -2.07 16.24 -22.09
C ASP A 84 -1.86 17.24 -23.25
N ASP A 85 -2.76 18.21 -23.38
CA ASP A 85 -2.71 19.24 -24.42
C ASP A 85 -1.95 20.51 -23.99
N GLY A 86 -1.50 20.57 -22.74
CA GLY A 86 -0.75 21.69 -22.18
C GLY A 86 -1.58 22.94 -21.91
N SER A 87 -2.91 22.85 -21.88
CA SER A 87 -3.77 23.97 -21.48
C SER A 87 -3.69 24.28 -19.98
N VAL A 88 -3.31 23.30 -19.17
CA VAL A 88 -2.87 23.47 -17.77
C VAL A 88 -1.50 22.83 -17.56
N ASP A 89 -0.77 23.34 -16.57
CA ASP A 89 0.56 22.86 -16.24
C ASP A 89 0.53 21.64 -15.32
N ALA A 90 -0.50 21.54 -14.47
CA ALA A 90 -0.67 20.45 -13.52
C ALA A 90 -2.15 20.18 -13.19
N PHE A 91 -2.41 19.01 -12.61
CA PHE A 91 -3.67 18.61 -12.02
C PHE A 91 -3.44 18.22 -10.56
N ALA A 92 -4.09 18.91 -9.61
CA ALA A 92 -4.03 18.55 -8.20
C ALA A 92 -5.09 17.49 -7.87
N TYR A 93 -4.65 16.26 -7.57
CA TYR A 93 -5.55 15.14 -7.38
C TYR A 93 -4.97 14.04 -6.49
N GLY A 94 -5.83 13.14 -6.01
CA GLY A 94 -5.41 11.98 -5.24
C GLY A 94 -4.49 11.07 -6.06
N ASP A 95 -3.47 10.53 -5.41
CA ASP A 95 -2.48 9.60 -5.98
C ASP A 95 -3.12 8.43 -6.74
N TYR A 96 -3.80 7.48 -6.10
CA TYR A 96 -4.33 6.30 -6.76
C TYR A 96 -5.47 6.60 -7.75
N PRO A 97 -6.46 7.46 -7.43
CA PRO A 97 -7.45 7.90 -8.40
C PRO A 97 -6.80 8.59 -9.61
N GLY A 98 -5.72 9.32 -9.39
CA GLY A 98 -4.88 9.94 -10.40
C GLY A 98 -4.20 8.92 -11.31
N GLN A 99 -3.59 7.88 -10.76
CA GLN A 99 -2.98 6.80 -11.55
C GLN A 99 -4.01 6.13 -12.46
N LYS A 100 -5.19 5.82 -11.91
CA LYS A 100 -6.29 5.26 -12.69
C LYS A 100 -6.76 6.24 -13.77
N ALA A 101 -6.91 7.53 -13.46
CA ALA A 101 -7.32 8.54 -14.42
C ALA A 101 -6.31 8.69 -15.57
N ILE A 102 -5.01 8.72 -15.27
CA ILE A 102 -3.93 8.72 -16.26
C ILE A 102 -4.05 7.47 -17.14
N ALA A 103 -4.10 6.27 -16.55
CA ALA A 103 -4.16 5.01 -17.28
C ALA A 103 -5.42 4.88 -18.17
N THR A 104 -6.52 5.54 -17.79
CA THR A 104 -7.79 5.46 -18.51
C THR A 104 -7.92 6.53 -19.60
N TYR A 105 -7.47 7.76 -19.34
CA TYR A 105 -7.80 8.93 -20.15
C TYR A 105 -6.62 9.58 -20.87
N ALA A 106 -5.38 9.34 -20.42
CA ALA A 106 -4.20 9.94 -21.06
C ALA A 106 -3.96 9.32 -22.44
N LYS A 107 -3.62 10.15 -23.42
CA LYS A 107 -3.20 9.67 -24.76
C LYS A 107 -1.90 8.88 -24.69
N ASN A 108 -1.00 9.28 -23.80
CA ASN A 108 0.26 8.58 -23.53
C ASN A 108 0.56 8.62 -22.02
N PRO A 109 0.11 7.60 -21.26
CA PRO A 109 0.35 7.50 -19.81
C PRO A 109 1.82 7.65 -19.39
N ASP A 110 2.76 7.19 -20.22
CA ASP A 110 4.19 7.23 -19.91
C ASP A 110 4.76 8.65 -19.85
N LYS A 111 4.03 9.65 -20.33
CA LYS A 111 4.40 11.07 -20.22
C LYS A 111 4.00 11.71 -18.91
N PHE A 112 3.21 11.04 -18.07
CA PHE A 112 2.76 11.60 -16.80
C PHE A 112 3.65 11.19 -15.63
N SER A 113 3.86 12.12 -14.71
CA SER A 113 4.42 11.85 -13.39
C SER A 113 3.49 12.36 -12.31
N GLN A 114 3.45 11.62 -11.22
CA GLN A 114 2.97 12.12 -9.94
C GLN A 114 4.18 12.66 -9.19
N GLN A 115 4.13 13.92 -8.80
CA GLN A 115 5.22 14.59 -8.08
C GLN A 115 4.68 15.24 -6.82
N LYS A 116 5.50 15.19 -5.75
CA LYS A 116 5.34 15.87 -4.46
C LYS A 116 3.95 15.77 -3.83
N GLU A 117 3.89 15.15 -2.67
CA GLU A 117 2.69 15.15 -1.84
C GLU A 117 2.35 16.58 -1.38
N ILE A 118 1.09 16.97 -1.58
CA ILE A 118 0.53 18.28 -1.18
C ILE A 118 -0.52 18.18 -0.09
N GLY A 119 -0.89 16.97 0.29
CA GLY A 119 -1.75 16.71 1.42
C GLY A 119 -1.83 15.21 1.71
N TYR A 120 -2.09 14.87 2.96
CA TYR A 120 -2.30 13.50 3.41
C TYR A 120 -3.65 13.41 4.10
N PHE A 121 -4.46 12.42 3.70
CA PHE A 121 -5.81 12.27 4.18
C PHE A 121 -6.17 10.80 4.38
N LYS A 122 -7.05 10.57 5.36
CA LYS A 122 -7.64 9.26 5.60
C LYS A 122 -9.06 9.25 5.07
N ASP A 123 -9.34 8.34 4.14
CA ASP A 123 -10.69 8.15 3.62
C ASP A 123 -11.43 7.10 4.44
N TYR A 124 -12.72 7.35 4.64
CA TYR A 124 -13.63 6.51 5.43
C TYR A 124 -15.02 6.52 4.79
N PHE A 125 -15.82 5.50 5.06
CA PHE A 125 -17.25 5.57 4.79
C PHE A 125 -17.91 6.49 5.81
N ALA A 126 -18.61 7.50 5.31
CA ALA A 126 -19.42 8.38 6.13
C ALA A 126 -20.87 7.86 6.16
N PHE A 127 -21.40 7.64 7.36
CA PHE A 127 -22.79 7.25 7.54
C PHE A 127 -23.64 8.45 7.98
N ASN A 128 -24.91 8.45 7.58
CA ASN A 128 -25.88 9.37 8.13
C ASN A 128 -25.91 9.18 9.67
N PRO A 129 -25.96 10.26 10.48
CA PRO A 129 -26.01 10.15 11.94
C PRO A 129 -27.17 9.28 12.47
N ASP A 130 -28.26 9.15 11.72
CA ASP A 130 -29.43 8.34 12.07
C ASP A 130 -29.29 6.87 11.65
N THR A 131 -28.13 6.47 11.08
CA THR A 131 -27.85 5.07 10.72
C THR A 131 -27.70 4.24 12.01
N PRO A 132 -28.35 3.07 12.11
CA PRO A 132 -28.19 2.21 13.29
C PRO A 132 -26.73 1.81 13.51
N GLU A 133 -26.27 1.90 14.77
CA GLU A 133 -24.89 1.56 15.14
C GLU A 133 -24.54 0.11 14.80
N GLU A 134 -25.48 -0.82 14.97
CA GLU A 134 -25.31 -2.24 14.61
C GLU A 134 -25.00 -2.43 13.12
N PHE A 135 -25.63 -1.62 12.25
CA PHE A 135 -25.35 -1.66 10.81
C PHE A 135 -23.94 -1.13 10.51
N VAL A 136 -23.54 -0.01 11.13
CA VAL A 136 -22.19 0.55 10.96
C VAL A 136 -21.13 -0.45 11.42
N THR A 137 -21.35 -1.12 12.56
CA THR A 137 -20.48 -2.18 13.06
C THR A 137 -20.38 -3.35 12.08
N SER A 138 -21.52 -3.83 11.56
CA SER A 138 -21.53 -4.91 10.57
C SER A 138 -20.76 -4.57 9.29
N VAL A 139 -20.87 -3.32 8.80
CA VAL A 139 -20.08 -2.86 7.65
C VAL A 139 -18.59 -2.84 7.99
N ASN A 140 -18.21 -2.34 9.16
CA ASN A 140 -16.81 -2.31 9.59
C ASN A 140 -16.19 -3.72 9.70
N ASP A 141 -16.92 -4.66 10.28
CA ASP A 141 -16.48 -6.05 10.40
C ASP A 141 -16.30 -6.69 9.03
N THR A 142 -17.24 -6.45 8.12
CA THR A 142 -17.15 -6.92 6.72
C THR A 142 -15.94 -6.34 6.01
N LEU A 143 -15.67 -5.04 6.17
CA LEU A 143 -14.50 -4.38 5.56
C LEU A 143 -13.18 -4.92 6.13
N LYS A 144 -13.15 -5.20 7.43
CA LYS A 144 -11.99 -5.82 8.08
C LYS A 144 -11.74 -7.23 7.53
N GLU A 145 -12.80 -8.02 7.37
CA GLU A 145 -12.70 -9.37 6.80
C GLU A 145 -12.19 -9.32 5.36
N LEU A 146 -12.76 -8.47 4.50
CA LEU A 146 -12.33 -8.28 3.11
C LEU A 146 -10.84 -7.95 2.98
N LYS A 147 -10.29 -7.18 3.93
CA LYS A 147 -8.90 -6.72 3.95
C LYS A 147 -7.92 -7.74 4.52
N MET A 148 -8.37 -8.64 5.40
CA MET A 148 -7.48 -9.49 6.20
C MET A 148 -7.59 -10.97 5.86
N ASN A 149 -8.75 -11.43 5.40
CA ASN A 149 -9.00 -12.85 5.19
C ASN A 149 -8.24 -13.38 3.97
N ARG A 150 -7.24 -14.24 4.22
CA ARG A 150 -6.48 -14.99 3.20
C ARG A 150 -6.70 -16.49 3.29
N ALA A 151 -7.52 -16.93 4.25
CA ALA A 151 -7.54 -18.31 4.70
C ALA A 151 -7.92 -19.28 3.59
N GLU A 152 -8.82 -18.91 2.69
CA GLU A 152 -9.25 -19.79 1.61
C GLU A 152 -8.40 -19.65 0.34
N SER A 153 -8.18 -18.42 -0.14
CA SER A 153 -7.53 -18.17 -1.45
C SER A 153 -6.04 -17.84 -1.42
N GLY A 154 -5.42 -17.59 -0.28
CA GLY A 154 -4.03 -17.13 -0.17
C GLY A 154 -3.82 -15.62 -0.39
N SER A 155 -4.79 -14.98 -1.04
CA SER A 155 -4.98 -13.54 -1.21
C SER A 155 -6.31 -13.08 -0.62
N THR A 156 -6.46 -11.79 -0.36
CA THR A 156 -7.69 -11.19 0.14
C THR A 156 -8.60 -10.74 -1.01
N ASP A 157 -9.90 -10.65 -0.78
CA ASP A 157 -10.81 -10.13 -1.80
C ASP A 157 -10.56 -8.65 -2.10
N TYR A 158 -10.10 -7.92 -1.10
CA TYR A 158 -9.63 -6.55 -1.27
C TYR A 158 -8.48 -6.46 -2.27
N GLU A 159 -7.44 -7.29 -2.16
CA GLU A 159 -6.33 -7.33 -3.12
C GLU A 159 -6.83 -7.61 -4.54
N LYS A 160 -7.75 -8.57 -4.70
CA LYS A 160 -8.34 -8.92 -6.01
C LYS A 160 -9.18 -7.78 -6.58
N ILE A 161 -9.90 -7.03 -5.75
CA ILE A 161 -10.64 -5.84 -6.18
C ILE A 161 -9.66 -4.76 -6.63
N PHE A 162 -8.58 -4.54 -5.88
CA PHE A 162 -7.57 -3.53 -6.17
C PHE A 162 -6.86 -3.78 -7.51
N LEU A 163 -6.51 -5.03 -7.81
CA LEU A 163 -5.90 -5.42 -9.09
C LEU A 163 -6.75 -5.10 -10.32
N LYS A 164 -8.07 -4.92 -10.17
CA LYS A 164 -8.93 -4.54 -11.30
C LYS A 164 -8.77 -3.08 -11.68
N TYR A 165 -8.25 -2.25 -10.78
CA TYR A 165 -8.30 -0.79 -10.92
C TYR A 165 -6.93 -0.12 -10.84
N LEU A 166 -5.96 -0.75 -10.17
CA LEU A 166 -4.62 -0.22 -10.01
C LEU A 166 -3.58 -1.26 -10.48
N PRO A 167 -2.52 -0.81 -11.17
CA PRO A 167 -1.40 -1.68 -11.50
C PRO A 167 -0.66 -2.09 -10.21
N ILE A 168 0.15 -3.14 -10.31
CA ILE A 168 1.11 -3.50 -9.25
C ILE A 168 2.12 -2.36 -9.13
N GLY A 169 2.23 -1.80 -7.93
CA GLY A 169 3.13 -0.69 -7.66
C GLY A 169 4.59 -1.12 -7.46
N CYS A 170 5.45 -0.11 -7.35
CA CYS A 170 6.77 -0.18 -6.74
C CYS A 170 6.81 0.72 -5.50
N MET A 171 7.71 0.42 -4.57
CA MET A 171 7.90 1.22 -3.38
C MET A 171 9.40 1.32 -3.13
N ASP A 172 9.94 2.52 -3.30
CA ASP A 172 11.34 2.75 -3.02
C ASP A 172 11.60 2.56 -1.53
N SER A 173 12.62 1.76 -1.22
CA SER A 173 12.95 1.31 0.12
C SER A 173 14.47 1.29 0.28
N ASP A 174 14.95 1.81 1.42
CA ASP A 174 16.36 1.79 1.80
C ASP A 174 16.76 0.46 2.49
N ILE A 175 15.83 -0.48 2.67
CA ILE A 175 16.14 -1.83 3.15
C ILE A 175 17.05 -2.52 2.14
N THR A 176 18.25 -2.88 2.57
CA THR A 176 19.21 -3.61 1.74
C THR A 176 19.01 -5.12 1.84
N ASP A 177 19.45 -5.85 0.81
CA ASP A 177 19.46 -7.32 0.82
C ASP A 177 20.29 -7.88 2.00
N GLU A 178 21.36 -7.19 2.41
CA GLU A 178 22.19 -7.56 3.57
C GLU A 178 21.40 -7.50 4.89
N ARG A 179 20.64 -6.43 5.13
CA ARG A 179 19.79 -6.30 6.34
C ARG A 179 18.75 -7.42 6.43
N LEU A 180 18.21 -7.87 5.30
CA LEU A 180 17.27 -8.99 5.26
C LEU A 180 17.94 -10.30 5.68
N VAL A 181 19.13 -10.57 5.14
CA VAL A 181 19.91 -11.78 5.46
C VAL A 181 20.31 -11.78 6.94
N ASP A 182 20.80 -10.66 7.48
CA ASP A 182 21.17 -10.53 8.89
C ASP A 182 19.99 -10.80 9.82
N LEU A 183 18.81 -10.25 9.50
CA LEU A 183 17.60 -10.47 10.29
C LEU A 183 17.16 -11.94 10.26
N VAL A 184 17.23 -12.59 9.10
CA VAL A 184 16.93 -14.03 8.97
C VAL A 184 17.93 -14.87 9.77
N GLN A 185 19.23 -14.60 9.66
CA GLN A 185 20.27 -15.33 10.40
C GLN A 185 20.10 -15.19 11.92
N LYS A 186 19.86 -13.98 12.42
CA LYS A 186 19.59 -13.73 13.83
C LYS A 186 18.34 -14.49 14.31
N THR A 187 17.30 -14.55 13.48
CA THR A 187 16.08 -15.29 13.79
C THR A 187 16.34 -16.80 13.85
N ILE A 188 17.16 -17.33 12.93
CA ILE A 188 17.56 -18.74 12.92
C ILE A 188 18.34 -19.11 14.18
N GLU A 189 19.26 -18.25 14.63
CA GLU A 189 20.00 -18.46 15.89
C GLU A 189 19.05 -18.52 17.09
N ASN A 190 18.08 -17.60 17.15
CA ASN A 190 17.09 -17.58 18.22
C ASN A 190 16.17 -18.82 18.18
N LEU A 191 15.70 -19.24 17.01
CA LEU A 191 14.90 -20.46 16.83
C LEU A 191 15.66 -21.72 17.25
N LYS A 192 16.97 -21.79 17.01
CA LYS A 192 17.78 -22.94 17.45
C LYS A 192 17.92 -23.04 18.97
N GLY A 193 17.81 -21.93 19.69
CA GLY A 193 17.92 -21.88 21.15
C GLY A 193 16.58 -22.00 21.88
N ASP A 194 15.58 -21.24 21.43
CA ASP A 194 14.23 -21.20 22.01
C ASP A 194 13.17 -21.04 20.90
N PRO A 195 12.76 -22.14 20.25
CA PRO A 195 11.77 -22.07 19.18
C PRO A 195 10.45 -21.45 19.63
N SER A 196 9.92 -21.88 20.78
CA SER A 196 8.61 -21.44 21.28
C SER A 196 8.60 -19.96 21.68
N GLY A 197 9.63 -19.52 22.42
CA GLY A 197 9.77 -18.11 22.80
C GLY A 197 10.00 -17.23 21.58
N THR A 198 10.83 -17.67 20.63
CA THR A 198 11.09 -16.91 19.40
C THR A 198 9.82 -16.73 18.57
N LEU A 199 9.06 -17.80 18.31
CA LEU A 199 7.79 -17.70 17.56
C LEU A 199 6.78 -16.78 18.28
N THR A 200 6.76 -16.80 19.61
CA THR A 200 5.91 -15.90 20.42
C THR A 200 6.32 -14.45 20.25
N SER A 201 7.61 -14.12 20.37
CA SER A 201 8.13 -12.76 20.18
C SER A 201 7.95 -12.24 18.76
N ILE A 202 8.11 -13.10 17.75
CA ILE A 202 7.81 -12.73 16.35
C ILE A 202 6.34 -12.32 16.26
N ASN A 203 5.41 -13.15 16.73
CA ASN A 203 3.96 -12.88 16.64
C ASN A 203 3.49 -11.70 17.50
N ALA A 204 4.26 -11.32 18.52
CA ALA A 204 4.04 -10.11 19.29
C ALA A 204 4.55 -8.83 18.58
N GLY A 205 5.23 -8.96 17.43
CA GLY A 205 5.81 -7.82 16.72
C GLY A 205 6.96 -7.18 17.52
N GLU A 206 7.71 -7.97 18.27
CA GLU A 206 8.83 -7.46 19.08
C GLU A 206 10.06 -7.21 18.21
N SER A 207 10.87 -6.22 18.60
CA SER A 207 12.21 -6.04 18.04
C SER A 207 13.09 -7.25 18.38
N PRO A 208 13.91 -7.77 17.44
CA PRO A 208 14.22 -7.24 16.12
C PRO A 208 13.33 -7.75 14.98
N TYR A 209 12.31 -8.57 15.26
CA TYR A 209 11.54 -9.31 14.25
C TYR A 209 10.65 -8.41 13.39
N VAL A 210 10.38 -7.21 13.86
CA VAL A 210 10.00 -6.05 13.06
C VAL A 210 10.94 -4.90 13.43
N ASP A 211 11.46 -4.20 12.43
CA ASP A 211 12.30 -3.03 12.66
C ASP A 211 11.46 -1.86 13.18
N SER A 212 11.94 -1.19 14.23
CA SER A 212 11.20 -0.12 14.90
C SER A 212 11.16 1.19 14.11
N THR A 213 12.04 1.33 13.11
CA THR A 213 12.14 2.54 12.27
C THR A 213 11.57 2.35 10.88
N ASP A 214 11.65 1.13 10.33
CA ASP A 214 11.07 0.75 9.05
C ASP A 214 10.29 -0.57 9.19
N PRO A 215 8.99 -0.52 9.52
CA PRO A 215 8.15 -1.69 9.73
C PRO A 215 8.03 -2.62 8.52
N ASN A 216 8.52 -2.23 7.34
CA ASN A 216 8.60 -3.10 6.17
C ASN A 216 9.70 -4.17 6.27
N LEU A 217 10.68 -3.99 7.17
CA LEU A 217 11.67 -5.00 7.52
C LEU A 217 11.13 -5.90 8.63
N TYR A 218 10.64 -7.09 8.26
CA TYR A 218 10.00 -7.99 9.21
C TYR A 218 10.15 -9.47 8.85
N VAL A 219 10.00 -10.33 9.87
CA VAL A 219 10.13 -11.77 9.79
C VAL A 219 8.79 -12.47 9.56
N PHE A 220 8.82 -13.53 8.75
CA PHE A 220 7.80 -14.57 8.68
C PHE A 220 8.43 -15.96 8.75
N VAL A 221 7.69 -16.93 9.27
CA VAL A 221 8.18 -18.32 9.44
C VAL A 221 7.12 -19.30 8.95
N PHE A 222 7.50 -20.22 8.06
CA PHE A 222 6.67 -21.34 7.61
C PHE A 222 7.21 -22.68 8.17
N ASP A 223 6.32 -23.67 8.30
CA ASP A 223 6.72 -25.08 8.38
C ASP A 223 6.97 -25.67 6.98
N THR A 224 7.44 -26.91 6.94
CA THR A 224 7.71 -27.61 5.66
C THR A 224 6.44 -28.04 4.91
N ASN A 225 5.27 -27.89 5.51
CA ASN A 225 3.97 -28.12 4.90
C ASN A 225 3.30 -26.79 4.48
N VAL A 226 4.04 -25.69 4.40
CA VAL A 226 3.53 -24.39 3.97
C VAL A 226 2.47 -23.82 4.93
N THR A 227 2.51 -24.21 6.20
CA THR A 227 1.74 -23.59 7.28
C THR A 227 2.50 -22.41 7.85
N LEU A 228 1.86 -21.26 7.97
CA LEU A 228 2.47 -20.07 8.56
C LEU A 228 2.53 -20.21 10.08
N LEU A 229 3.73 -20.29 10.64
CA LEU A 229 3.98 -20.44 12.08
C LEU A 229 4.15 -19.09 12.80
N ALA A 230 4.72 -18.11 12.11
CA ALA A 230 4.84 -16.76 12.66
C ALA A 230 4.84 -15.67 11.58
N ASN A 231 4.33 -14.49 11.93
CA ASN A 231 4.35 -13.30 11.07
C ASN A 231 4.34 -12.04 11.94
N ALA A 232 5.41 -11.25 11.88
CA ALA A 232 5.61 -10.13 12.80
C ALA A 232 4.67 -8.93 12.58
N VAL A 233 4.12 -8.77 11.38
CA VAL A 233 3.22 -7.64 11.05
C VAL A 233 1.77 -8.07 10.84
N ASN A 234 1.52 -9.38 10.65
CA ASN A 234 0.17 -9.91 10.50
C ASN A 234 -0.02 -11.24 11.26
N PRO A 235 0.03 -11.21 12.61
CA PRO A 235 -0.09 -12.40 13.44
C PRO A 235 -1.46 -13.09 13.31
N GLN A 236 -2.48 -12.39 12.82
CA GLN A 236 -3.81 -12.97 12.56
C GLN A 236 -3.82 -14.05 11.47
N THR A 237 -2.76 -14.13 10.66
CA THR A 237 -2.61 -15.14 9.61
C THR A 237 -1.93 -16.44 10.07
N VAL A 238 -1.40 -16.46 11.30
CA VAL A 238 -0.70 -17.62 11.88
C VAL A 238 -1.64 -18.81 11.99
N GLY A 239 -1.13 -20.01 11.71
CA GLY A 239 -1.88 -21.26 11.66
C GLY A 239 -2.55 -21.53 10.31
N THR A 240 -2.53 -20.56 9.38
CA THR A 240 -3.08 -20.78 8.04
C THR A 240 -2.17 -21.70 7.23
N HIS A 241 -2.75 -22.77 6.69
CA HIS A 241 -2.10 -23.64 5.73
C HIS A 241 -2.22 -23.05 4.32
N TYR A 242 -1.11 -22.73 3.68
CA TYR A 242 -1.10 -22.01 2.40
C TYR A 242 -0.77 -22.86 1.18
N SER A 243 -0.57 -24.18 1.33
CA SER A 243 -0.21 -25.00 0.18
C SER A 243 -1.31 -24.97 -0.89
N GLY A 244 -0.90 -24.78 -2.14
CA GLY A 244 -1.79 -24.65 -3.29
C GLY A 244 -2.56 -23.32 -3.35
N LYS A 245 -2.20 -22.32 -2.54
CA LYS A 245 -2.88 -21.01 -2.50
C LYS A 245 -1.99 -19.92 -3.11
N PRO A 246 -2.36 -19.36 -4.27
CA PRO A 246 -1.53 -18.36 -4.93
C PRO A 246 -1.56 -16.99 -4.24
N ASP A 247 -0.67 -16.09 -4.68
CA ASP A 247 -0.84 -14.66 -4.46
C ASP A 247 -2.00 -14.09 -5.28
N ALA A 248 -2.20 -12.78 -5.20
CA ALA A 248 -3.32 -12.10 -5.87
C ALA A 248 -3.24 -12.15 -7.41
N VAL A 249 -2.09 -12.50 -8.00
CA VAL A 249 -1.91 -12.63 -9.45
C VAL A 249 -1.70 -14.07 -9.94
N GLY A 250 -1.83 -15.06 -9.04
CA GLY A 250 -1.78 -16.48 -9.41
C GLY A 250 -0.45 -17.18 -9.14
N ASN A 251 0.56 -16.52 -8.56
CA ASN A 251 1.84 -17.16 -8.28
C ASN A 251 1.77 -18.01 -7.00
N MET A 252 2.21 -19.26 -7.07
CA MET A 252 2.31 -20.18 -5.92
C MET A 252 3.55 -19.89 -5.06
N PHE A 253 3.77 -18.63 -4.68
CA PHE A 253 5.04 -18.20 -4.10
C PHE A 253 5.36 -18.88 -2.76
N ARG A 254 4.34 -19.25 -1.98
CA ARG A 254 4.55 -19.92 -0.67
C ARG A 254 4.95 -21.38 -0.84
N ASP A 255 4.40 -22.09 -1.82
CA ASP A 255 4.89 -23.42 -2.19
C ASP A 255 6.32 -23.31 -2.76
N ASN A 256 6.55 -22.35 -3.67
CA ASN A 256 7.84 -22.16 -4.32
C ASN A 256 8.96 -21.77 -3.32
N LEU A 257 8.69 -20.89 -2.35
CA LEU A 257 9.69 -20.51 -1.34
C LEU A 257 10.02 -21.68 -0.41
N THR A 258 9.02 -22.49 -0.05
CA THR A 258 9.24 -23.67 0.79
C THR A 258 10.03 -24.72 0.03
N GLU A 259 9.70 -24.97 -1.24
CA GLU A 259 10.44 -25.87 -2.11
C GLU A 259 11.90 -25.41 -2.30
N LEU A 260 12.12 -24.12 -2.55
CA LEU A 260 13.44 -23.52 -2.67
C LEU A 260 14.28 -23.75 -1.40
N ALA A 261 13.73 -23.44 -0.23
CA ALA A 261 14.43 -23.64 1.04
C ALA A 261 14.71 -25.12 1.33
N LEU A 262 13.80 -26.03 0.99
CA LEU A 262 13.99 -27.47 1.19
C LEU A 262 15.04 -28.08 0.26
N LYS A 263 15.16 -27.59 -0.98
CA LYS A 263 16.11 -28.10 -1.97
C LYS A 263 17.50 -27.49 -1.83
N GLU A 264 17.57 -26.17 -1.75
CA GLU A 264 18.83 -25.40 -1.81
C GLU A 264 19.31 -24.95 -0.42
N GLY A 265 18.50 -25.15 0.62
CA GLY A 265 18.75 -24.65 1.97
C GLY A 265 18.43 -23.17 2.15
N LYS A 266 18.58 -22.35 1.09
CA LYS A 266 18.28 -20.91 1.09
C LYS A 266 18.11 -20.36 -0.32
N GLY A 267 17.50 -19.18 -0.43
CA GLY A 267 17.48 -18.45 -1.69
C GLY A 267 16.60 -17.22 -1.68
N TRP A 268 16.50 -16.60 -2.86
CA TRP A 268 15.68 -15.41 -3.10
C TRP A 268 14.46 -15.76 -3.93
N ILE A 269 13.32 -15.15 -3.60
CA ILE A 269 12.08 -15.26 -4.36
C ILE A 269 11.42 -13.89 -4.52
N THR A 270 10.80 -13.66 -5.68
CA THR A 270 9.99 -12.47 -5.95
C THR A 270 8.53 -12.86 -6.17
N TYR A 271 7.60 -12.11 -5.58
CA TYR A 271 6.16 -12.35 -5.65
C TYR A 271 5.38 -11.05 -5.45
N VAL A 272 4.05 -11.09 -5.57
CA VAL A 272 3.19 -9.92 -5.33
C VAL A 272 2.58 -10.00 -3.94
N TYR A 273 2.68 -8.92 -3.16
CA TYR A 273 2.15 -8.88 -1.80
C TYR A 273 1.68 -7.48 -1.40
N SER A 274 0.64 -7.41 -0.58
CA SER A 274 0.15 -6.14 -0.06
C SER A 274 1.10 -5.53 0.97
N ASN A 275 1.40 -4.24 0.85
CA ASN A 275 2.04 -3.49 1.93
C ASN A 275 1.13 -3.46 3.18
N PRO A 276 1.64 -3.72 4.40
CA PRO A 276 0.81 -3.78 5.60
C PRO A 276 0.19 -2.43 6.00
N GLU A 277 0.77 -1.30 5.55
CA GLU A 277 0.29 0.05 5.82
C GLU A 277 -0.70 0.51 4.75
N SER A 278 -0.30 0.51 3.48
CA SER A 278 -1.17 1.00 2.38
C SER A 278 -2.17 -0.03 1.87
N LEU A 279 -1.94 -1.32 2.15
CA LEU A 279 -2.70 -2.47 1.61
C LEU A 279 -2.67 -2.58 0.08
N ILE A 280 -1.74 -1.87 -0.56
CA ILE A 280 -1.55 -1.92 -2.02
C ILE A 280 -0.56 -3.01 -2.37
N LEU A 281 -0.77 -3.60 -3.54
CA LEU A 281 0.05 -4.68 -4.05
C LEU A 281 1.32 -4.14 -4.71
N TYR A 282 2.45 -4.63 -4.24
CA TYR A 282 3.78 -4.34 -4.77
C TYR A 282 4.49 -5.66 -5.09
N LYS A 283 5.47 -5.62 -5.98
CA LYS A 283 6.42 -6.73 -6.06
C LYS A 283 7.31 -6.73 -4.81
N LYS A 284 7.47 -7.88 -4.20
CA LYS A 284 8.26 -8.11 -3.00
C LYS A 284 9.32 -9.15 -3.29
N LYS A 285 10.57 -8.86 -2.91
CA LYS A 285 11.71 -9.77 -2.95
C LYS A 285 12.01 -10.23 -1.53
N SER A 286 12.01 -11.54 -1.30
CA SER A 286 12.31 -12.14 0.00
C SER A 286 13.50 -13.08 -0.06
N TYR A 287 14.33 -13.02 0.99
CA TYR A 287 15.30 -14.05 1.31
C TYR A 287 14.63 -15.07 2.23
N VAL A 288 14.85 -16.35 1.97
CA VAL A 288 14.37 -17.45 2.82
C VAL A 288 15.51 -18.43 3.10
N GLU A 289 15.52 -19.00 4.29
CA GLU A 289 16.52 -19.99 4.71
C GLU A 289 15.89 -21.07 5.61
N LEU A 290 16.29 -22.31 5.39
CA LEU A 290 15.89 -23.47 6.15
C LEU A 290 16.64 -23.51 7.48
N CYS A 291 15.89 -23.55 8.57
CA CYS A 291 16.38 -23.77 9.92
C CYS A 291 15.95 -25.14 10.40
N THR A 292 16.83 -25.84 11.11
CA THR A 292 16.48 -27.02 11.91
C THR A 292 16.86 -26.71 13.35
N ASP A 293 15.92 -26.82 14.28
CA ASP A 293 16.18 -26.65 15.71
C ASP A 293 16.85 -27.88 16.33
N SER A 294 17.11 -27.82 17.64
CA SER A 294 17.74 -28.90 18.39
C SER A 294 16.93 -30.20 18.41
N ASP A 295 15.62 -30.12 18.21
CA ASP A 295 14.69 -31.25 18.24
C ASP A 295 14.45 -31.84 16.84
N GLY A 296 15.13 -31.31 15.82
CA GLY A 296 15.01 -31.74 14.44
C GLY A 296 13.79 -31.17 13.72
N VAL A 297 13.06 -30.23 14.34
CA VAL A 297 11.94 -29.54 13.70
C VAL A 297 12.49 -28.54 12.71
N ARG A 298 11.87 -28.49 11.52
CA ARG A 298 12.32 -27.67 10.40
C ARG A 298 11.39 -26.47 10.20
N TYR A 299 12.00 -25.32 10.01
CA TYR A 299 11.35 -24.03 9.78
C TYR A 299 11.93 -23.39 8.52
N ILE A 300 11.11 -22.68 7.75
CA ILE A 300 11.56 -21.79 6.69
C ILE A 300 11.40 -20.38 7.21
N VAL A 301 12.52 -19.72 7.48
CA VAL A 301 12.56 -18.34 7.99
C VAL A 301 12.76 -17.40 6.82
N GLY A 302 11.98 -16.33 6.76
CA GLY A 302 12.10 -15.35 5.69
C GLY A 302 11.90 -13.91 6.13
N SER A 303 12.47 -13.01 5.33
CA SER A 303 12.26 -11.57 5.40
C SER A 303 12.32 -11.02 3.98
N GLY A 304 11.67 -9.89 3.71
CA GLY A 304 11.74 -9.29 2.38
C GLY A 304 11.44 -7.81 2.35
N ARG A 305 11.78 -7.20 1.23
CA ARG A 305 11.54 -5.79 0.90
C ARG A 305 10.70 -5.68 -0.36
N TYR A 306 9.99 -4.57 -0.50
CA TYR A 306 9.36 -4.24 -1.78
C TYR A 306 10.42 -3.79 -2.79
N LEU A 307 10.17 -4.04 -4.07
CA LEU A 307 11.08 -3.66 -5.13
C LEU A 307 11.01 -2.15 -5.40
N ASN A 308 12.18 -1.56 -5.56
CA ASN A 308 12.31 -0.17 -5.98
C ASN A 308 11.78 0.00 -7.41
N CYS A 309 11.35 1.20 -7.75
CA CYS A 309 10.79 1.49 -9.06
C CYS A 309 11.80 1.30 -10.21
N SER A 310 13.10 1.40 -9.92
CA SER A 310 14.17 1.08 -10.87
C SER A 310 14.24 -0.42 -11.20
N GLU A 311 14.03 -1.29 -10.21
CA GLU A 311 14.12 -2.75 -10.34
C GLU A 311 12.94 -3.35 -11.12
N MET A 312 11.78 -2.67 -11.12
CA MET A 312 10.60 -3.12 -11.87
C MET A 312 10.77 -3.07 -13.41
N LYS A 313 11.68 -2.24 -13.92
CA LYS A 313 11.88 -2.01 -15.36
C LYS A 313 12.82 -3.02 -16.02
N GLU A 314 13.48 -3.86 -15.23
CA GLU A 314 14.52 -4.78 -15.70
C GLU A 314 14.02 -6.22 -15.88
N GLU A 315 12.73 -6.49 -15.67
CA GLU A 315 12.15 -7.79 -15.99
C GLU A 315 11.81 -7.88 -17.51
N PRO A 316 12.34 -8.88 -18.24
CA PRO A 316 12.19 -9.01 -19.69
C PRO A 316 10.78 -9.34 -20.16
#